data_AF-A0A1T5NZM9-F1
#
_entry.id   AF-A0A1T5NZM9-F1
#
_cell.length_a   1.000
_cell.length_b   1.000
_cell.length_c   1.000
_cell.angle_alpha   90.00
_cell.angle_beta   90.00
_cell.angle_gamma   90.00
#
_symmetry.space_group_name_H-M   'P 1'
#
loop_
_entity.id
_entity.type
_entity.pdbx_description
1 polymer ?
#
loop_
_entity_poly.entity_id
_entity_poly.type
_entity_poly.pdbx_seq_one_letter_code
_entity_poly.pdbx_strand_id
1 'polypeptide(L)'
;MLKHLPTEMRHDKRLTCKPDESLPLVHLAQKFLTTRWIKVLPAPLVLLFTFQTAYAQDPELKSTTSPVIRTQDTTIRKLLEDVQRITDNDKQNSTAIQALLQGKEIDNITKYELIKNNIINASETYYLLNKKIIDLKSRTTTNNLDVFITSLNNPESKALGFSLSDRIVELVEKIILKNKGDKGEKNSKIVESTKSIINSPIFQSFTSLTPPLAIANSVMNFLHSVSVNNKQINQKSLQDFEKELNKYVVYYTALNDANQKFEYGLNFNKDQLSLLQDNLFDHLSFTATSLKFPAPQKGNQGLSQTMNEYFFDFKKEKVVDYFAKLEEKYTKGKRIDYESLLRENSSLKEVNNQLEDLVLQTKRFENLYNEYFTLLDSYYTKVNNSLKIAQDNGLADKSIIDAKQAEFRNLKTEAVGEIQASINIRELYSNTEKIKYRYRIF
;
A
#
# COMPACT_ATOMS: atom_id res chain seq x y z
N MET A 1 -47.99 45.48 -41.08
CA MET A 1 -49.05 46.43 -40.70
C MET A 1 -49.00 46.58 -39.19
N LEU A 2 -48.85 47.80 -38.65
CA LEU A 2 -48.61 48.11 -37.21
C LEU A 2 -47.27 47.61 -36.61
N LYS A 3 -46.62 48.25 -35.63
CA LYS A 3 -46.34 49.71 -35.40
C LYS A 3 -45.17 49.86 -34.37
N HIS A 4 -44.62 51.08 -34.26
CA HIS A 4 -43.57 51.65 -33.36
C HIS A 4 -43.33 50.98 -31.97
N LEU A 5 -42.10 50.93 -31.38
CA LEU A 5 -41.20 52.03 -30.91
C LEU A 5 -41.87 53.02 -29.92
N PRO A 6 -41.14 53.71 -28.99
CA PRO A 6 -39.68 53.78 -28.74
C PRO A 6 -39.26 52.91 -27.51
N THR A 7 -38.40 53.20 -26.50
CA THR A 7 -37.64 54.39 -25.99
C THR A 7 -36.46 53.96 -25.09
N GLU A 8 -35.60 54.90 -24.67
CA GLU A 8 -34.43 54.72 -23.76
C GLU A 8 -34.72 55.00 -22.27
N MET A 9 -33.82 54.57 -21.37
CA MET A 9 -33.34 55.43 -20.29
C MET A 9 -31.89 55.08 -19.86
N ARG A 10 -31.04 56.10 -19.66
CA ARG A 10 -29.69 55.97 -19.08
C ARG A 10 -29.73 56.37 -17.60
N HIS A 11 -28.98 55.69 -16.72
CA HIS A 11 -27.72 56.24 -16.18
C HIS A 11 -27.02 55.35 -15.11
N ASP A 12 -25.69 55.44 -15.14
CA ASP A 12 -24.76 55.45 -14.00
C ASP A 12 -24.34 54.22 -13.18
N LYS A 13 -23.08 54.35 -12.70
CA LYS A 13 -22.43 53.71 -11.53
C LYS A 13 -22.15 52.21 -11.60
N ARG A 14 -21.05 51.91 -12.33
CA ARG A 14 -20.07 50.92 -11.85
C ARG A 14 -19.59 51.30 -10.43
N LEU A 15 -19.54 50.36 -9.50
CA LEU A 15 -18.53 50.34 -8.42
C LEU A 15 -18.42 48.94 -7.79
N THR A 16 -17.24 48.35 -7.88
CA THR A 16 -16.63 47.33 -6.99
C THR A 16 -17.53 46.43 -6.11
N CYS A 17 -17.59 45.13 -6.43
CA CYS A 17 -17.67 44.09 -5.40
C CYS A 17 -16.25 43.66 -4.98
N LYS A 18 -16.03 43.51 -3.67
CA LYS A 18 -14.88 42.77 -3.11
C LYS A 18 -15.34 41.35 -2.73
N PRO A 19 -14.43 40.35 -2.70
CA PRO A 19 -14.74 39.02 -2.15
C PRO A 19 -14.85 39.06 -0.61
N ASP A 20 -15.38 37.97 -0.06
CA ASP A 20 -15.98 37.83 1.28
C ASP A 20 -15.14 38.23 2.50
N GLU A 21 -15.84 38.69 3.54
CA GLU A 21 -15.32 38.81 4.91
C GLU A 21 -15.37 37.45 5.62
N SER A 22 -14.21 36.94 6.06
CA SER A 22 -14.15 35.76 6.92
C SER A 22 -14.53 36.10 8.37
N LEU A 23 -15.62 35.51 8.88
CA LEU A 23 -16.05 35.69 10.27
C LEU A 23 -15.03 35.09 11.27
N PRO A 24 -14.78 35.75 12.43
CA PRO A 24 -13.72 35.36 13.36
C PRO A 24 -14.17 34.29 14.36
N LEU A 25 -13.37 33.23 14.53
CA LEU A 25 -13.53 32.26 15.62
C LEU A 25 -12.50 32.46 16.73
N VAL A 26 -12.98 33.05 17.83
CA VAL A 26 -12.55 32.89 19.23
C VAL A 26 -11.12 32.37 19.45
N HIS A 27 -10.16 33.30 19.53
CA HIS A 27 -8.89 33.03 20.22
C HIS A 27 -9.10 33.13 21.74
N LEU A 28 -8.89 32.04 22.47
CA LEU A 28 -8.75 32.06 23.92
C LEU A 28 -7.33 31.57 24.29
N ALA A 29 -6.54 32.46 24.89
CA ALA A 29 -5.22 32.17 25.43
C ALA A 29 -5.37 31.39 26.78
N GLN A 30 -4.34 30.93 27.51
CA GLN A 30 -3.08 31.63 27.76
C GLN A 30 -2.06 30.79 28.56
N LYS A 31 -0.78 30.74 28.09
CA LYS A 31 0.46 30.43 28.84
C LYS A 31 0.56 28.99 29.43
N PHE A 32 1.74 28.39 29.64
CA PHE A 32 2.92 28.92 30.33
C PHE A 32 4.30 28.52 29.73
N LEU A 33 5.30 29.32 30.12
CA LEU A 33 6.76 29.06 30.10
C LEU A 33 7.49 28.85 28.76
N THR A 34 7.89 29.99 28.18
CA THR A 34 9.21 30.11 27.56
C THR A 34 10.32 30.19 28.63
N THR A 35 11.44 29.48 28.44
CA THR A 35 12.73 29.81 29.08
C THR A 35 13.84 29.81 28.01
N ARG A 36 14.83 30.68 28.16
CA ARG A 36 15.86 30.97 27.13
C ARG A 36 17.23 30.36 27.50
N TRP A 37 17.95 29.97 26.45
CA TRP A 37 19.41 29.92 26.33
C TRP A 37 20.19 28.90 27.19
N ILE A 38 21.10 28.17 26.52
CA ILE A 38 22.54 28.46 26.54
C ILE A 38 23.18 27.90 25.25
N LYS A 39 24.23 28.57 24.75
CA LYS A 39 25.08 28.06 23.65
C LYS A 39 26.39 27.54 24.23
N VAL A 40 26.70 26.25 24.05
CA VAL A 40 28.10 25.77 24.05
C VAL A 40 28.24 24.68 22.99
N LEU A 41 29.28 24.79 22.18
CA LEU A 41 29.82 23.76 21.29
C LEU A 41 31.34 23.82 21.47
N PRO A 42 32.04 22.68 21.58
CA PRO A 42 33.12 22.47 20.62
C PRO A 42 33.35 21.00 20.20
N ALA A 43 33.97 20.86 19.03
CA ALA A 43 34.80 19.75 18.53
C ALA A 43 34.21 18.31 18.45
N PRO A 44 34.22 17.67 17.26
CA PRO A 44 33.98 16.23 17.14
C PRO A 44 35.24 15.43 17.51
N LEU A 45 35.07 14.38 18.32
CA LEU A 45 36.17 13.48 18.71
C LEU A 45 36.27 12.32 17.71
N VAL A 46 37.33 12.31 16.90
CA VAL A 46 37.57 11.30 15.86
C VAL A 46 38.10 10.01 16.49
N LEU A 47 37.21 9.04 16.73
CA LEU A 47 37.57 7.68 17.13
C LEU A 47 37.83 6.80 15.90
N LEU A 48 39.09 6.77 15.46
CA LEU A 48 39.60 5.78 14.51
C LEU A 48 39.68 4.40 15.18
N PHE A 49 38.65 3.57 14.98
CA PHE A 49 38.71 2.15 15.35
C PHE A 49 39.58 1.37 14.35
N THR A 50 40.86 1.24 14.68
CA THR A 50 41.79 0.34 14.00
C THR A 50 41.54 -1.11 14.43
N PHE A 51 40.93 -1.90 13.54
CA PHE A 51 40.82 -3.35 13.74
C PHE A 51 42.19 -4.02 13.58
N GLN A 52 42.92 -4.17 14.69
CA GLN A 52 44.07 -5.07 14.77
C GLN A 52 43.57 -6.52 14.96
N THR A 53 43.78 -7.36 13.95
CA THR A 53 43.47 -8.80 14.02
C THR A 53 44.55 -9.55 14.80
N ALA A 54 44.41 -9.57 16.13
CA ALA A 54 45.22 -10.40 17.00
C ALA A 54 44.68 -11.85 17.01
N TYR A 55 45.46 -12.80 16.48
CA TYR A 55 45.23 -14.22 16.74
C TYR A 55 45.67 -14.54 18.18
N ALA A 56 44.76 -15.07 18.98
CA ALA A 56 45.03 -15.63 20.32
C ALA A 56 44.26 -16.96 20.45
N GLN A 57 44.82 -17.90 21.21
CA GLN A 57 44.34 -19.29 21.27
C GLN A 57 43.24 -19.49 22.32
N ASP A 58 42.39 -20.50 22.10
CA ASP A 58 41.32 -20.90 23.02
C ASP A 58 41.82 -21.34 24.41
N PRO A 59 41.05 -21.00 25.46
CA PRO A 59 40.87 -21.82 26.65
C PRO A 59 39.44 -22.39 26.69
N GLU A 60 39.30 -23.73 26.77
CA GLU A 60 38.01 -24.41 26.84
C GLU A 60 37.16 -23.96 28.05
N LEU A 61 35.88 -23.61 27.85
CA LEU A 61 34.96 -23.35 28.96
C LEU A 61 33.51 -23.77 28.67
N LYS A 62 33.25 -25.06 28.95
CA LYS A 62 32.00 -25.68 29.48
C LYS A 62 30.65 -25.24 28.88
N SER A 63 29.94 -26.23 28.34
CA SER A 63 28.58 -26.14 27.81
C SER A 63 27.54 -25.57 28.79
N THR A 64 27.03 -24.37 28.51
CA THR A 64 25.71 -23.90 28.96
C THR A 64 24.72 -24.00 27.80
N THR A 65 23.68 -24.82 27.96
CA THR A 65 22.65 -25.01 26.93
C THR A 65 21.70 -23.82 26.87
N SER A 66 21.95 -22.89 25.94
CA SER A 66 20.99 -21.83 25.61
C SER A 66 19.66 -22.41 25.10
N PRO A 67 18.50 -21.83 25.47
CA PRO A 67 17.20 -22.35 25.05
C PRO A 67 17.01 -22.17 23.54
N VAL A 68 16.68 -23.25 22.83
CA VAL A 68 16.38 -23.21 21.39
C VAL A 68 15.00 -22.57 21.20
N ILE A 69 14.98 -21.27 20.94
CA ILE A 69 13.78 -20.54 20.52
C ILE A 69 13.38 -21.06 19.14
N ARG A 70 12.40 -21.98 19.10
CA ARG A 70 11.78 -22.49 17.87
C ARG A 70 10.70 -21.53 17.36
N THR A 71 11.06 -20.31 16.96
CA THR A 71 10.19 -19.54 16.06
C THR A 71 10.34 -20.09 14.63
N GLN A 72 9.23 -20.29 13.93
CA GLN A 72 9.23 -20.62 12.51
C GLN A 72 9.40 -19.33 11.68
N ASP A 73 10.50 -18.61 11.91
CA ASP A 73 10.83 -17.40 11.18
C ASP A 73 11.24 -17.71 9.74
N THR A 74 10.24 -17.93 8.88
CA THR A 74 10.38 -17.94 7.43
C THR A 74 11.04 -16.66 6.92
N THR A 75 10.81 -15.54 7.60
CA THR A 75 11.47 -14.25 7.35
C THR A 75 12.98 -14.30 7.61
N ILE A 76 13.43 -14.76 8.78
CA ILE A 76 14.87 -14.86 9.09
C ILE A 76 15.54 -15.89 8.18
N ARG A 77 14.85 -17.01 7.90
CA ARG A 77 15.35 -18.01 6.95
C ARG A 77 15.48 -17.46 5.52
N LYS A 78 14.48 -16.74 5.02
CA LYS A 78 14.55 -16.07 3.72
C LYS A 78 15.67 -15.04 3.70
N LEU A 79 15.82 -14.22 4.75
CA LEU A 79 16.92 -13.25 4.86
C LEU A 79 18.29 -13.93 4.86
N LEU A 80 18.45 -15.09 5.52
CA LEU A 80 19.69 -15.87 5.45
C LEU A 80 19.93 -16.47 4.06
N GLU A 81 18.91 -17.00 3.40
CA GLU A 81 19.00 -17.54 2.04
C GLU A 81 19.28 -16.42 1.01
N ASP A 82 18.72 -15.22 1.19
CA ASP A 82 19.01 -14.03 0.39
C ASP A 82 20.41 -13.46 0.66
N VAL A 83 20.87 -13.38 1.92
CA VAL A 83 22.25 -12.97 2.28
C VAL A 83 23.28 -13.96 1.76
N GLN A 84 23.00 -15.27 1.84
CA GLN A 84 23.86 -16.31 1.27
C GLN A 84 23.92 -16.18 -0.25
N ARG A 85 22.77 -16.04 -0.93
CA ARG A 85 22.70 -15.81 -2.39
C ARG A 85 23.44 -14.53 -2.81
N ILE A 86 23.32 -13.45 -2.04
CA ILE A 86 24.07 -12.21 -2.27
C ILE A 86 25.57 -12.45 -2.08
N THR A 87 25.98 -13.20 -1.05
CA THR A 87 27.39 -13.48 -0.75
C THR A 87 28.02 -14.42 -1.79
N ASP A 88 27.30 -15.44 -2.26
CA ASP A 88 27.78 -16.33 -3.32
C ASP A 88 27.80 -15.64 -4.69
N ASN A 89 26.82 -14.79 -4.99
CA ASN A 89 26.86 -13.90 -6.16
C ASN A 89 28.03 -12.91 -6.05
N ASP A 90 28.26 -12.29 -4.89
CA ASP A 90 29.39 -11.37 -4.67
C ASP A 90 30.73 -12.09 -4.71
N LYS A 91 30.79 -13.37 -4.30
CA LYS A 91 31.98 -14.22 -4.42
C LYS A 91 32.25 -14.60 -5.87
N GLN A 92 31.24 -15.06 -6.62
CA GLN A 92 31.39 -15.35 -8.06
C GLN A 92 31.73 -14.08 -8.86
N ASN A 93 31.06 -12.96 -8.57
CA ASN A 93 31.38 -11.66 -9.18
C ASN A 93 32.77 -11.16 -8.76
N SER A 94 33.20 -11.35 -7.51
CA SER A 94 34.56 -11.02 -7.06
C SER A 94 35.61 -11.89 -7.73
N THR A 95 35.35 -13.19 -7.93
CA THR A 95 36.22 -14.07 -8.73
C THR A 95 36.27 -13.63 -10.20
N ALA A 96 35.15 -13.24 -10.81
CA ALA A 96 35.12 -12.68 -12.15
C ALA A 96 35.83 -11.33 -12.25
N ILE A 97 35.69 -10.46 -11.25
CA ILE A 97 36.38 -9.17 -11.14
C ILE A 97 37.88 -9.39 -10.97
N GLN A 98 38.34 -10.34 -10.15
CA GLN A 98 39.76 -10.68 -10.03
C GLN A 98 40.31 -11.28 -11.32
N ALA A 99 39.57 -12.16 -12.00
CA ALA A 99 39.96 -12.71 -13.30
C ALA A 99 40.05 -11.64 -14.40
N LEU A 100 39.20 -10.61 -14.36
CA LEU A 100 39.23 -9.47 -15.27
C LEU A 100 40.32 -8.43 -14.90
N LEU A 101 40.57 -8.18 -13.61
CA LEU A 101 41.62 -7.26 -13.14
C LEU A 101 43.03 -7.83 -13.31
N GLN A 102 43.21 -9.15 -13.22
CA GLN A 102 44.47 -9.83 -13.50
C GLN A 102 44.65 -10.16 -15.01
N GLY A 103 43.63 -9.87 -15.83
CA GLY A 103 43.49 -10.38 -17.20
C GLY A 103 43.30 -9.31 -18.28
N LYS A 104 44.25 -8.37 -18.37
CA LYS A 104 44.29 -7.20 -19.29
C LYS A 104 43.33 -6.06 -18.95
N GLU A 105 43.62 -4.88 -19.51
CA GLU A 105 42.61 -3.86 -19.77
C GLU A 105 41.43 -4.51 -20.53
N ILE A 106 40.20 -4.26 -20.09
CA ILE A 106 39.01 -4.77 -20.80
C ILE A 106 39.02 -4.19 -22.22
N ASP A 107 39.16 -5.04 -23.23
CA ASP A 107 39.19 -4.62 -24.64
C ASP A 107 37.92 -3.83 -25.00
N ASN A 108 38.05 -2.87 -25.93
CA ASN A 108 36.97 -1.99 -26.34
C ASN A 108 35.80 -2.78 -26.95
N ILE A 109 36.05 -3.94 -27.56
CA ILE A 109 35.01 -4.90 -27.97
C ILE A 109 34.18 -5.37 -26.76
N THR A 110 34.85 -5.82 -25.69
CA THR A 110 34.20 -6.34 -24.48
C THR A 110 33.51 -5.23 -23.68
N LYS A 111 34.10 -4.03 -23.59
CA LYS A 111 33.45 -2.84 -23.01
C LYS A 111 32.16 -2.51 -23.76
N TYR A 112 32.21 -2.48 -25.08
CA TYR A 112 31.06 -2.14 -25.92
C TYR A 112 29.95 -3.19 -25.83
N GLU A 113 30.26 -4.47 -26.00
CA GLU A 113 29.26 -5.55 -25.88
C GLU A 113 28.60 -5.57 -24.49
N LEU A 114 29.35 -5.28 -23.43
CA LEU A 114 28.78 -5.14 -22.08
C LEU A 114 27.75 -4.01 -22.01
N ILE A 115 28.09 -2.82 -22.50
CA ILE A 115 27.17 -1.66 -22.55
C ILE A 115 25.93 -1.99 -23.40
N LYS A 116 26.13 -2.50 -24.62
CA LYS A 116 25.08 -2.87 -25.57
C LYS A 116 24.09 -3.85 -24.94
N ASN A 117 24.57 -4.95 -24.37
CA ASN A 117 23.72 -5.95 -23.72
C ASN A 117 23.03 -5.38 -22.47
N ASN A 118 23.72 -4.58 -21.65
CA ASN A 118 23.12 -3.93 -20.48
C ASN A 118 21.96 -2.99 -20.88
N ILE A 119 22.14 -2.15 -21.90
CA ILE A 119 21.13 -1.18 -22.36
C ILE A 119 19.95 -1.87 -23.07
N ILE A 120 20.22 -2.92 -23.87
CA ILE A 120 19.16 -3.77 -24.45
C ILE A 120 18.31 -4.39 -23.33
N ASN A 121 18.93 -4.99 -22.30
CA ASN A 121 18.21 -5.58 -21.18
C ASN A 121 17.48 -4.51 -20.33
N ALA A 122 18.06 -3.32 -20.16
CA ALA A 122 17.43 -2.20 -19.47
C ALA A 122 16.11 -1.76 -20.12
N SER A 123 16.03 -1.67 -21.45
CA SER A 123 14.81 -1.29 -22.18
C SER A 123 13.61 -2.20 -21.84
N GLU A 124 13.85 -3.51 -21.75
CA GLU A 124 12.88 -4.51 -21.29
C GLU A 124 12.54 -4.34 -19.80
N THR A 125 13.55 -4.08 -18.94
CA THR A 125 13.32 -3.85 -17.50
C THR A 125 12.48 -2.59 -17.23
N TYR A 126 12.65 -1.49 -18.00
CA TYR A 126 11.78 -0.31 -17.90
C TYR A 126 10.32 -0.66 -18.19
N TYR A 127 10.05 -1.38 -19.29
CA TYR A 127 8.71 -1.82 -19.67
C TYR A 127 8.09 -2.73 -18.60
N LEU A 128 8.82 -3.79 -18.21
CA LEU A 128 8.37 -4.74 -17.19
C LEU A 128 8.10 -4.04 -15.85
N LEU A 129 9.00 -3.18 -15.37
CA LEU A 129 8.85 -2.47 -14.10
C LEU A 129 7.64 -1.53 -14.11
N ASN A 130 7.45 -0.71 -15.16
CA ASN A 130 6.26 0.13 -15.30
C ASN A 130 4.98 -0.72 -15.32
N LYS A 131 4.97 -1.82 -16.08
CA LYS A 131 3.84 -2.75 -16.11
C LYS A 131 3.53 -3.31 -14.73
N LYS A 132 4.53 -3.80 -13.98
CA LYS A 132 4.31 -4.37 -12.64
C LYS A 132 3.85 -3.33 -11.62
N ILE A 133 4.33 -2.09 -11.74
CA ILE A 133 3.85 -0.94 -10.95
C ILE A 133 2.37 -0.66 -11.23
N ILE A 134 1.96 -0.65 -12.51
CA ILE A 134 0.55 -0.48 -12.91
C ILE A 134 -0.30 -1.65 -12.41
N ASP A 135 0.15 -2.90 -12.63
CA ASP A 135 -0.52 -4.12 -12.21
C ASP A 135 -0.80 -4.10 -10.70
N LEU A 136 0.20 -3.71 -9.87
CA LEU A 136 0.05 -3.62 -8.42
C LEU A 136 -0.81 -2.42 -7.98
N LYS A 137 -0.61 -1.22 -8.57
CA LYS A 137 -1.46 -0.04 -8.30
C LYS A 137 -2.94 -0.30 -8.61
N SER A 138 -3.23 -1.14 -9.59
CA SER A 138 -4.60 -1.52 -9.97
C SER A 138 -5.29 -2.44 -8.97
N ARG A 139 -4.56 -3.08 -8.03
CA ARG A 139 -5.14 -3.99 -7.04
C ARG A 139 -5.84 -3.25 -5.91
N THR A 140 -7.13 -3.03 -6.10
CA THR A 140 -8.10 -3.33 -5.03
C THR A 140 -8.16 -4.85 -4.79
N THR A 141 -8.87 -5.25 -3.75
CA THR A 141 -9.20 -6.66 -3.46
C THR A 141 -10.07 -7.29 -4.57
N THR A 142 -10.28 -8.61 -4.51
CA THR A 142 -11.06 -9.34 -5.53
C THR A 142 -12.55 -9.26 -5.23
N ASN A 143 -13.40 -9.12 -6.27
CA ASN A 143 -14.84 -8.92 -6.14
C ASN A 143 -15.53 -9.90 -5.15
N ASN A 144 -15.19 -11.19 -5.20
CA ASN A 144 -15.79 -12.20 -4.31
C ASN A 144 -15.41 -11.96 -2.83
N LEU A 145 -14.15 -11.58 -2.59
CA LEU A 145 -13.62 -11.31 -1.25
C LEU A 145 -14.14 -9.97 -0.71
N ASP A 146 -14.30 -8.96 -1.57
CA ASP A 146 -14.92 -7.67 -1.21
C ASP A 146 -16.41 -7.82 -0.89
N VAL A 147 -17.16 -8.62 -1.66
CA VAL A 147 -18.55 -8.96 -1.34
C VAL A 147 -18.64 -9.72 -0.01
N PHE A 148 -17.75 -10.69 0.24
CA PHE A 148 -17.67 -11.40 1.51
C PHE A 148 -17.41 -10.45 2.69
N ILE A 149 -16.38 -9.61 2.60
CA ILE A 149 -15.99 -8.65 3.64
C ILE A 149 -17.10 -7.61 3.86
N THR A 150 -17.72 -7.11 2.79
CA THR A 150 -18.87 -6.19 2.88
C THR A 150 -20.04 -6.86 3.60
N SER A 151 -20.29 -8.16 3.34
CA SER A 151 -21.34 -8.93 4.04
C SER A 151 -21.05 -9.18 5.52
N LEU A 152 -19.80 -9.10 5.97
CA LEU A 152 -19.44 -9.16 7.40
C LEU A 152 -19.50 -7.80 8.11
N ASN A 153 -19.31 -6.71 7.36
CA ASN A 153 -19.33 -5.34 7.85
C ASN A 153 -20.73 -4.73 7.91
N ASN A 154 -21.61 -5.06 6.96
CA ASN A 154 -22.97 -4.56 6.89
C ASN A 154 -23.79 -5.03 8.13
N PRO A 155 -24.30 -4.13 8.98
CA PRO A 155 -25.06 -4.52 10.18
C PRO A 155 -26.37 -5.27 9.88
N GLU A 156 -26.93 -5.06 8.69
CA GLU A 156 -28.17 -5.73 8.25
C GLU A 156 -27.94 -7.02 7.46
N SER A 157 -26.68 -7.39 7.23
CA SER A 157 -26.33 -8.65 6.59
C SER A 157 -26.50 -9.82 7.56
N LYS A 158 -27.31 -10.80 7.16
CA LYS A 158 -27.52 -12.06 7.90
C LYS A 158 -26.41 -13.10 7.64
N ALA A 159 -25.23 -12.68 7.19
CA ALA A 159 -24.08 -13.55 6.92
C ALA A 159 -23.57 -14.31 8.16
N LEU A 160 -23.89 -13.83 9.37
CA LEU A 160 -23.61 -14.49 10.66
C LEU A 160 -24.87 -15.14 11.29
N GLY A 161 -25.97 -15.26 10.56
CA GLY A 161 -27.24 -15.81 11.05
C GLY A 161 -28.16 -14.81 11.77
N PHE A 162 -27.70 -13.59 12.05
CA PHE A 162 -28.47 -12.49 12.65
C PHE A 162 -28.24 -11.18 11.87
N SER A 163 -29.17 -10.22 11.97
CA SER A 163 -28.85 -8.80 11.72
C SER A 163 -28.80 -8.03 13.05
N LEU A 164 -28.06 -6.93 13.08
CA LEU A 164 -27.95 -6.08 14.26
C LEU A 164 -29.33 -5.51 14.65
N SER A 165 -30.16 -5.10 13.68
CA SER A 165 -31.53 -4.65 13.95
C SER A 165 -32.38 -5.68 14.68
N ASP A 166 -32.47 -6.90 14.14
CA ASP A 166 -33.27 -7.99 14.74
C ASP A 166 -32.77 -8.28 16.15
N ARG A 167 -31.44 -8.35 16.32
CA ARG A 167 -30.83 -8.73 17.60
C ARG A 167 -30.94 -7.65 18.68
N ILE A 168 -30.94 -6.36 18.32
CA ILE A 168 -31.24 -5.29 19.27
C ILE A 168 -32.70 -5.37 19.75
N VAL A 169 -33.65 -5.66 18.84
CA VAL A 169 -35.06 -5.87 19.20
C VAL A 169 -35.21 -7.05 20.15
N GLU A 170 -34.61 -8.20 19.84
CA GLU A 170 -34.60 -9.38 20.73
C GLU A 170 -34.01 -9.05 22.11
N LEU A 171 -32.92 -8.28 22.19
CA LEU A 171 -32.31 -7.88 23.46
C LEU A 171 -33.23 -6.97 24.28
N VAL A 172 -33.96 -6.04 23.64
CA VAL A 172 -34.99 -5.22 24.33
C VAL A 172 -36.13 -6.11 24.84
N GLU A 173 -36.67 -6.99 24.00
CA GLU A 173 -37.78 -7.86 24.37
C GLU A 173 -37.39 -8.84 25.50
N LYS A 174 -36.17 -9.39 25.46
CA LYS A 174 -35.65 -10.39 26.41
C LYS A 174 -35.15 -9.80 27.73
N ILE A 175 -34.46 -8.66 27.70
CA ILE A 175 -33.77 -8.11 28.89
C ILE A 175 -34.58 -6.98 29.53
N ILE A 176 -35.04 -6.02 28.72
CA ILE A 176 -35.81 -4.86 29.20
C ILE A 176 -37.26 -5.26 29.49
N LEU A 177 -37.93 -5.91 28.55
CA LEU A 177 -39.34 -6.30 28.65
C LEU A 177 -39.56 -7.69 29.26
N LYS A 178 -38.51 -8.52 29.37
CA LYS A 178 -38.53 -9.85 30.01
C LYS A 178 -39.60 -10.78 29.43
N ASN A 179 -39.61 -10.85 28.09
CA ASN A 179 -40.56 -11.62 27.26
C ASN A 179 -42.03 -11.22 27.46
N LYS A 180 -42.30 -9.95 27.81
CA LYS A 180 -43.65 -9.37 27.92
C LYS A 180 -44.07 -8.50 26.72
N GLY A 181 -43.45 -8.68 25.54
CA GLY A 181 -43.61 -7.82 24.36
C GLY A 181 -45.06 -7.38 24.11
N ASP A 182 -45.95 -8.35 23.88
CA ASP A 182 -47.35 -8.09 23.49
C ASP A 182 -48.31 -7.88 24.66
N LYS A 183 -47.83 -7.92 25.91
CA LYS A 183 -48.71 -7.96 27.11
C LYS A 183 -49.12 -6.58 27.65
N GLY A 184 -48.98 -5.53 26.84
CA GLY A 184 -49.49 -4.20 27.14
C GLY A 184 -48.97 -3.10 26.20
N GLU A 185 -49.83 -2.13 25.88
CA GLU A 185 -49.59 -1.03 24.93
C GLU A 185 -48.25 -0.29 25.13
N LYS A 186 -47.83 -0.08 26.38
CA LYS A 186 -46.56 0.59 26.72
C LYS A 186 -45.32 -0.22 26.32
N ASN A 187 -45.42 -1.55 26.23
CA ASN A 187 -44.31 -2.41 25.81
C ASN A 187 -44.16 -2.38 24.29
N SER A 188 -45.28 -2.47 23.55
CA SER A 188 -45.32 -2.33 22.09
C SER A 188 -44.65 -1.03 21.63
N LYS A 189 -45.01 0.10 22.24
CA LYS A 189 -44.43 1.42 21.95
C LYS A 189 -42.93 1.52 22.20
N ILE A 190 -42.36 0.74 23.13
CA ILE A 190 -40.91 0.65 23.34
C ILE A 190 -40.25 -0.08 22.16
N VAL A 191 -40.80 -1.22 21.75
CA VAL A 191 -40.31 -2.00 20.60
C VAL A 191 -40.43 -1.22 19.29
N GLU A 192 -41.58 -0.56 19.06
CA GLU A 192 -41.83 0.31 17.90
C GLU A 192 -40.84 1.48 17.84
N SER A 193 -40.59 2.14 18.98
CA SER A 193 -39.62 3.24 19.07
C SER A 193 -38.19 2.75 18.85
N THR A 194 -37.80 1.58 19.40
CA THR A 194 -36.51 0.96 19.11
C THR A 194 -36.35 0.66 17.63
N LYS A 195 -37.36 0.03 16.98
CA LYS A 195 -37.37 -0.23 15.54
C LYS A 195 -37.29 1.07 14.72
N SER A 196 -37.94 2.15 15.16
CA SER A 196 -37.92 3.46 14.51
C SER A 196 -36.58 4.17 14.63
N ILE A 197 -35.88 4.02 15.76
CA ILE A 197 -34.51 4.52 15.95
C ILE A 197 -33.56 3.80 14.99
N ILE A 198 -33.59 2.46 14.96
CA ILE A 198 -32.64 1.68 14.15
C ILE A 198 -32.87 1.91 12.65
N ASN A 199 -34.14 1.95 12.21
CA ASN A 199 -34.51 2.23 10.81
C ASN A 199 -34.45 3.73 10.44
N SER A 200 -33.85 4.58 11.28
CA SER A 200 -33.69 6.00 10.95
C SER A 200 -32.88 6.19 9.66
N PRO A 201 -33.31 7.04 8.72
CA PRO A 201 -32.52 7.38 7.52
C PRO A 201 -31.12 7.92 7.85
N ILE A 202 -30.91 8.44 9.06
CA ILE A 202 -29.60 8.87 9.57
C ILE A 202 -28.61 7.69 9.63
N PHE A 203 -29.08 6.46 9.91
CA PHE A 203 -28.22 5.27 9.94
C PHE A 203 -28.18 4.52 8.61
N GLN A 204 -29.26 4.59 7.81
CA GLN A 204 -29.33 3.98 6.47
C GLN A 204 -28.48 4.71 5.41
N SER A 205 -28.15 5.99 5.62
CA SER A 205 -27.38 6.81 4.68
C SER A 205 -25.86 6.72 4.84
N PHE A 206 -25.36 6.03 5.88
CA PHE A 206 -23.93 5.75 6.02
C PHE A 206 -23.54 4.49 5.24
N THR A 207 -22.83 4.68 4.12
CA THR A 207 -22.02 3.63 3.48
C THR A 207 -20.73 3.33 4.25
N SER A 208 -20.43 4.10 5.30
CA SER A 208 -19.25 3.96 6.15
C SER A 208 -19.52 3.17 7.44
N LEU A 209 -18.46 2.80 8.13
CA LEU A 209 -18.43 1.76 9.16
C LEU A 209 -18.90 2.19 10.57
N THR A 210 -19.46 3.40 10.69
CA THR A 210 -19.89 4.04 11.96
C THR A 210 -21.25 3.57 12.55
N PRO A 211 -22.25 3.05 11.79
CA PRO A 211 -23.61 2.82 12.30
C PRO A 211 -23.74 2.00 13.60
N PRO A 212 -23.03 0.89 13.84
CA PRO A 212 -23.27 0.05 15.02
C PRO A 212 -23.11 0.79 16.36
N LEU A 213 -22.11 1.67 16.46
CA LEU A 213 -21.89 2.52 17.64
C LEU A 213 -22.98 3.59 17.77
N ALA A 214 -23.37 4.22 16.67
CA ALA A 214 -24.38 5.27 16.67
C ALA A 214 -25.77 4.73 17.03
N ILE A 215 -26.17 3.60 16.43
CA ILE A 215 -27.40 2.87 16.75
C ILE A 215 -27.41 2.44 18.23
N ALA A 216 -26.32 1.82 18.71
CA ALA A 216 -26.22 1.36 20.09
C ALA A 216 -26.40 2.51 21.09
N ASN A 217 -25.68 3.63 20.89
CA ASN A 217 -25.80 4.82 21.73
C ASN A 217 -27.22 5.44 21.68
N SER A 218 -27.84 5.50 20.50
CA SER A 218 -29.21 6.02 20.37
C SER A 218 -30.25 5.16 21.08
N VAL A 219 -30.14 3.83 20.98
CA VAL A 219 -31.04 2.90 21.68
C VAL A 219 -30.80 2.94 23.20
N MET A 220 -29.55 3.02 23.67
CA MET A 220 -29.23 3.20 25.09
C MET A 220 -29.82 4.50 25.65
N ASN A 221 -29.61 5.63 24.97
CA ASN A 221 -30.15 6.94 25.40
C ASN A 221 -31.69 6.94 25.45
N PHE A 222 -32.34 6.29 24.49
CA PHE A 222 -33.79 6.07 24.51
C PHE A 222 -34.23 5.24 25.71
N LEU A 223 -33.61 4.08 25.95
CA LEU A 223 -33.98 3.20 27.07
C LEU A 223 -33.74 3.86 28.43
N HIS A 224 -32.67 4.65 28.60
CA HIS A 224 -32.47 5.50 29.77
C HIS A 224 -33.62 6.50 29.96
N SER A 225 -33.99 7.24 28.91
CA SER A 225 -35.09 8.21 28.94
C SER A 225 -36.45 7.58 29.31
N VAL A 226 -36.74 6.39 28.76
CA VAL A 226 -37.95 5.61 29.13
C VAL A 226 -37.90 5.13 30.57
N SER A 227 -36.73 4.71 31.08
CA SER A 227 -36.60 4.17 32.45
C SER A 227 -36.97 5.17 33.55
N VAL A 228 -36.68 6.46 33.36
CA VAL A 228 -37.08 7.55 34.27
C VAL A 228 -38.60 7.56 34.48
N ASN A 229 -39.36 7.24 33.42
CA ASN A 229 -40.82 7.28 33.41
C ASN A 229 -41.48 5.89 33.59
N ASN A 230 -40.71 4.81 33.53
CA ASN A 230 -41.20 3.43 33.59
C ASN A 230 -40.45 2.60 34.65
N LYS A 231 -40.98 2.56 35.87
CA LYS A 231 -40.46 1.80 37.02
C LYS A 231 -40.31 0.28 36.80
N GLN A 232 -40.80 -0.28 35.70
CA GLN A 232 -40.56 -1.68 35.33
C GLN A 232 -39.16 -1.90 34.71
N ILE A 233 -38.59 -0.86 34.09
CA ILE A 233 -37.21 -0.84 33.61
C ILE A 233 -36.34 -0.36 34.77
N ASN A 234 -35.47 -1.23 35.28
CA ASN A 234 -34.56 -0.89 36.38
C ASN A 234 -33.11 -0.81 35.90
N GLN A 235 -32.26 -0.13 36.69
CA GLN A 235 -30.85 0.11 36.34
C GLN A 235 -30.10 -1.18 35.98
N LYS A 236 -30.37 -2.29 36.69
CA LYS A 236 -29.76 -3.58 36.37
C LYS A 236 -30.16 -4.08 34.97
N SER A 237 -31.43 -3.97 34.58
CA SER A 237 -31.88 -4.42 33.25
C SER A 237 -31.27 -3.56 32.12
N LEU A 238 -30.98 -2.28 32.39
CA LEU A 238 -30.21 -1.43 31.46
C LEU A 238 -28.75 -1.88 31.37
N GLN A 239 -28.08 -2.14 32.49
CA GLN A 239 -26.69 -2.62 32.52
C GLN A 239 -26.53 -4.02 31.88
N ASP A 240 -27.46 -4.94 32.13
CA ASP A 240 -27.49 -6.27 31.51
C ASP A 240 -27.71 -6.15 29.98
N PHE A 241 -28.52 -5.20 29.52
CA PHE A 241 -28.73 -4.92 28.09
C PHE A 241 -27.51 -4.26 27.44
N GLU A 242 -26.93 -3.23 28.06
CA GLU A 242 -25.70 -2.55 27.63
C GLU A 242 -24.55 -3.55 27.45
N LYS A 243 -24.38 -4.45 28.42
CA LYS A 243 -23.35 -5.50 28.39
C LYS A 243 -23.52 -6.45 27.21
N GLU A 244 -24.73 -6.90 26.91
CA GLU A 244 -24.99 -7.81 25.79
C GLU A 244 -24.89 -7.09 24.44
N LEU A 245 -25.37 -5.83 24.35
CA LEU A 245 -25.24 -4.98 23.17
C LEU A 245 -23.78 -4.67 22.82
N ASN A 246 -22.95 -4.37 23.83
CA ASN A 246 -21.54 -4.05 23.64
C ASN A 246 -20.75 -5.18 22.96
N LYS A 247 -21.18 -6.44 23.09
CA LYS A 247 -20.54 -7.57 22.37
C LYS A 247 -20.58 -7.41 20.85
N TYR A 248 -21.71 -6.94 20.31
CA TYR A 248 -21.89 -6.67 18.88
C TYR A 248 -21.07 -5.43 18.48
N VAL A 249 -21.07 -4.40 19.31
CA VAL A 249 -20.26 -3.19 19.12
C VAL A 249 -18.78 -3.52 19.00
N VAL A 250 -18.24 -4.37 19.88
CA VAL A 250 -16.83 -4.80 19.86
C VAL A 250 -16.49 -5.57 18.58
N TYR A 251 -17.38 -6.47 18.10
CA TYR A 251 -17.20 -7.16 16.82
C TYR A 251 -17.08 -6.18 15.64
N TYR A 252 -18.08 -5.30 15.45
CA TYR A 252 -18.08 -4.35 14.33
C TYR A 252 -16.94 -3.34 14.44
N THR A 253 -16.58 -2.91 15.66
CA THR A 253 -15.43 -2.00 15.88
C THR A 253 -14.10 -2.65 15.49
N ALA A 254 -13.90 -3.93 15.83
CA ALA A 254 -12.68 -4.65 15.46
C ALA A 254 -12.55 -4.89 13.94
N LEU A 255 -13.66 -5.15 13.25
CA LEU A 255 -13.66 -5.31 11.80
C LEU A 255 -13.49 -3.95 11.08
N ASN A 256 -14.11 -2.87 11.58
CA ASN A 256 -13.88 -1.50 11.10
C ASN A 256 -12.39 -1.10 11.21
N ASP A 257 -11.76 -1.32 12.37
CA ASP A 257 -10.33 -1.03 12.60
C ASP A 257 -9.42 -1.78 11.62
N ALA A 258 -9.80 -3.00 11.24
CA ALA A 258 -9.12 -3.78 10.23
C ALA A 258 -9.22 -3.10 8.85
N ASN A 259 -10.42 -2.74 8.41
CA ASN A 259 -10.67 -2.12 7.10
C ASN A 259 -9.94 -0.78 6.98
N GLN A 260 -10.13 0.14 7.94
CA GLN A 260 -9.54 1.49 7.88
C GLN A 260 -8.01 1.42 7.79
N LYS A 261 -7.38 0.58 8.63
CA LYS A 261 -5.91 0.40 8.59
C LYS A 261 -5.43 -0.27 7.31
N PHE A 262 -6.27 -1.10 6.67
CA PHE A 262 -5.98 -1.66 5.34
C PHE A 262 -6.07 -0.58 4.25
N GLU A 263 -7.15 0.23 4.22
CA GLU A 263 -7.32 1.33 3.26
C GLU A 263 -6.21 2.38 3.36
N TYR A 264 -5.85 2.82 4.57
CA TYR A 264 -4.73 3.75 4.78
C TYR A 264 -3.40 3.16 4.29
N GLY A 265 -3.12 1.89 4.60
CA GLY A 265 -1.91 1.21 4.13
C GLY A 265 -1.88 1.02 2.61
N LEU A 266 -3.03 0.71 2.00
CA LEU A 266 -3.18 0.49 0.57
C LEU A 266 -2.98 1.80 -0.23
N ASN A 267 -3.52 2.91 0.27
CA ASN A 267 -3.32 4.22 -0.32
C ASN A 267 -1.86 4.66 -0.20
N PHE A 268 -1.23 4.52 0.97
CA PHE A 268 0.20 4.78 1.14
C PHE A 268 1.08 3.96 0.19
N ASN A 269 0.77 2.67 0.00
CA ASN A 269 1.49 1.80 -0.95
C ASN A 269 1.31 2.28 -2.41
N LYS A 270 0.09 2.70 -2.81
CA LYS A 270 -0.20 3.30 -4.12
C LYS A 270 0.51 4.63 -4.34
N ASP A 271 0.67 5.45 -3.30
CA ASP A 271 1.44 6.70 -3.36
C ASP A 271 2.93 6.42 -3.56
N GLN A 272 3.51 5.47 -2.81
CA GLN A 272 4.91 5.05 -2.99
C GLN A 272 5.17 4.43 -4.37
N LEU A 273 4.23 3.63 -4.90
CA LEU A 273 4.31 3.10 -6.25
C LEU A 273 4.18 4.19 -7.32
N SER A 274 3.45 5.28 -7.05
CA SER A 274 3.35 6.43 -7.95
C SER A 274 4.64 7.24 -7.97
N LEU A 275 5.22 7.52 -6.80
CA LEU A 275 6.55 8.14 -6.68
C LEU A 275 7.65 7.27 -7.32
N LEU A 276 7.55 5.95 -7.25
CA LEU A 276 8.45 5.06 -7.99
C LEU A 276 8.25 5.16 -9.50
N GLN A 277 7.02 5.37 -9.97
CA GLN A 277 6.69 5.53 -11.39
C GLN A 277 7.21 6.85 -11.96
N ASP A 278 7.13 7.96 -11.21
CA ASP A 278 7.75 9.24 -11.61
C ASP A 278 9.28 9.13 -11.67
N ASN A 279 9.92 8.54 -10.65
CA ASN A 279 11.36 8.26 -10.67
C ASN A 279 11.78 7.36 -11.86
N LEU A 280 10.91 6.45 -12.29
CA LEU A 280 11.14 5.59 -13.46
C LEU A 280 10.98 6.36 -14.77
N PHE A 281 9.98 7.24 -14.86
CA PHE A 281 9.78 8.13 -16.01
C PHE A 281 10.98 9.05 -16.22
N ASP A 282 11.47 9.69 -15.15
CA ASP A 282 12.57 10.65 -15.25
C ASP A 282 13.89 9.95 -15.67
N HIS A 283 14.17 8.76 -15.11
CA HIS A 283 15.33 7.96 -15.47
C HIS A 283 15.24 7.36 -16.90
N LEU A 284 14.04 6.97 -17.34
CA LEU A 284 13.75 6.58 -18.72
C LEU A 284 13.93 7.76 -19.69
N SER A 285 13.50 8.96 -19.30
CA SER A 285 13.64 10.19 -20.09
C SER A 285 15.11 10.55 -20.32
N PHE A 286 15.93 10.48 -19.26
CA PHE A 286 17.38 10.62 -19.38
C PHE A 286 17.96 9.56 -20.32
N THR A 287 17.64 8.28 -20.10
CA THR A 287 18.19 7.17 -20.90
C THR A 287 17.84 7.31 -22.38
N ALA A 288 16.59 7.63 -22.70
CA ALA A 288 16.13 7.86 -24.06
C ALA A 288 16.87 9.02 -24.75
N THR A 289 16.93 10.18 -24.11
CA THR A 289 17.55 11.38 -24.68
C THR A 289 19.07 11.23 -24.85
N SER A 290 19.76 10.60 -23.89
CA SER A 290 21.18 10.25 -23.98
C SER A 290 21.49 9.23 -25.09
N LEU A 291 20.53 8.36 -25.42
CA LEU A 291 20.58 7.47 -26.59
C LEU A 291 20.08 8.12 -27.89
N LYS A 292 19.65 9.40 -27.86
CA LYS A 292 19.11 10.17 -29.00
C LYS A 292 17.76 9.64 -29.53
N PHE A 293 17.02 8.92 -28.70
CA PHE A 293 15.59 8.65 -28.93
C PHE A 293 14.76 9.90 -28.58
N PRO A 294 13.52 10.04 -29.12
CA PRO A 294 12.58 11.06 -28.65
C PRO A 294 12.33 10.90 -27.14
N ALA A 295 12.26 12.01 -26.40
CA ALA A 295 11.87 11.96 -24.99
C ALA A 295 10.37 11.59 -24.85
N PRO A 296 9.98 10.82 -23.81
CA PRO A 296 8.56 10.68 -23.47
C PRO A 296 7.99 12.04 -23.06
N GLN A 297 6.82 12.40 -23.56
CA GLN A 297 6.20 13.71 -23.26
C GLN A 297 5.07 13.54 -22.24
N LYS A 298 5.16 14.20 -21.07
CA LYS A 298 4.04 14.28 -20.11
C LYS A 298 2.92 15.15 -20.71
N GLY A 299 2.02 14.54 -21.48
CA GLY A 299 0.80 15.16 -22.00
C GLY A 299 -0.34 15.21 -20.97
N ASN A 300 -1.57 15.44 -21.43
CA ASN A 300 -2.76 15.54 -20.56
C ASN A 300 -3.25 14.17 -19.99
N GLN A 301 -2.55 13.07 -20.28
CA GLN A 301 -2.88 11.72 -19.83
C GLN A 301 -2.20 11.41 -18.49
N GLY A 302 -2.72 10.42 -17.76
CA GLY A 302 -2.07 9.89 -16.57
C GLY A 302 -0.75 9.17 -16.90
N LEU A 303 0.27 9.34 -16.04
CA LEU A 303 1.65 8.86 -16.26
C LEU A 303 1.75 7.41 -16.77
N SER A 304 0.95 6.50 -16.20
CA SER A 304 0.87 5.09 -16.62
C SER A 304 0.55 4.91 -18.11
N GLN A 305 -0.33 5.73 -18.66
CA GLN A 305 -0.69 5.70 -20.07
C GLN A 305 0.44 6.27 -20.92
N THR A 306 0.95 7.45 -20.57
CA THR A 306 2.10 8.10 -21.22
C THR A 306 3.30 7.16 -21.36
N MET A 307 3.63 6.40 -20.31
CA MET A 307 4.72 5.42 -20.35
C MET A 307 4.38 4.21 -21.23
N ASN A 308 3.16 3.65 -21.13
CA ASN A 308 2.73 2.53 -21.97
C ASN A 308 2.71 2.88 -23.46
N GLU A 309 2.26 4.09 -23.83
CA GLU A 309 2.32 4.58 -25.21
C GLU A 309 3.77 4.77 -25.67
N TYR A 310 4.64 5.32 -24.82
CA TYR A 310 6.06 5.50 -25.15
C TYR A 310 6.84 4.20 -25.37
N PHE A 311 6.48 3.11 -24.68
CA PHE A 311 7.12 1.80 -24.89
C PHE A 311 6.85 1.17 -26.27
N PHE A 312 5.99 1.73 -27.13
CA PHE A 312 5.95 1.32 -28.55
C PHE A 312 7.20 1.75 -29.33
N ASP A 313 7.80 2.89 -28.97
CA ASP A 313 9.00 3.45 -29.61
C ASP A 313 10.30 3.12 -28.85
N PHE A 314 10.26 3.05 -27.51
CA PHE A 314 11.41 2.64 -26.69
C PHE A 314 11.30 1.19 -26.21
N LYS A 315 11.17 0.25 -27.16
CA LYS A 315 11.22 -1.20 -26.92
C LYS A 315 12.52 -1.84 -27.36
N LYS A 316 12.76 -3.05 -26.85
CA LYS A 316 13.97 -3.85 -27.06
C LYS A 316 14.41 -3.94 -28.52
N GLU A 317 13.52 -4.26 -29.46
CA GLU A 317 13.88 -4.33 -30.89
C GLU A 317 14.41 -2.99 -31.43
N LYS A 318 13.83 -1.86 -31.01
CA LYS A 318 14.25 -0.52 -31.45
C LYS A 318 15.63 -0.15 -30.89
N VAL A 319 15.96 -0.64 -29.69
CA VAL A 319 17.29 -0.49 -29.07
C VAL A 319 18.32 -1.42 -29.75
N VAL A 320 17.93 -2.62 -30.18
CA VAL A 320 18.77 -3.49 -31.02
C VAL A 320 19.04 -2.85 -32.39
N ASP A 321 18.01 -2.33 -33.07
CA ASP A 321 18.13 -1.59 -34.34
C ASP A 321 19.07 -0.37 -34.22
N TYR A 322 19.01 0.33 -33.09
CA TYR A 322 19.89 1.46 -32.78
C TYR A 322 21.36 1.01 -32.72
N PHE A 323 21.67 -0.07 -32.00
CA PHE A 323 23.04 -0.58 -31.92
C PHE A 323 23.54 -1.10 -33.26
N ALA A 324 22.71 -1.80 -34.04
CA ALA A 324 23.08 -2.27 -35.38
C ALA A 324 23.46 -1.11 -36.33
N LYS A 325 22.68 -0.02 -36.35
CA LYS A 325 22.99 1.19 -37.12
C LYS A 325 24.25 1.91 -36.62
N LEU A 326 24.54 1.81 -35.32
CA LEU A 326 25.76 2.36 -34.74
C LEU A 326 26.98 1.54 -35.19
N GLU A 327 26.90 0.21 -35.16
CA GLU A 327 27.94 -0.70 -35.64
C GLU A 327 28.24 -0.49 -37.12
N GLU A 328 27.19 -0.33 -37.95
CA GLU A 328 27.31 0.02 -39.37
C GLU A 328 28.09 1.34 -39.55
N LYS A 329 27.72 2.41 -38.84
CA LYS A 329 28.41 3.72 -38.91
C LYS A 329 29.92 3.63 -38.62
N TYR A 330 30.33 2.80 -37.66
CA TYR A 330 31.74 2.64 -37.28
C TYR A 330 32.44 1.43 -37.94
N THR A 331 31.80 0.77 -38.92
CA THR A 331 32.42 -0.31 -39.69
C THR A 331 33.38 0.25 -40.74
N LYS A 332 34.67 -0.08 -40.61
CA LYS A 332 35.74 0.27 -41.54
C LYS A 332 36.18 -1.00 -42.28
N GLY A 333 35.67 -1.19 -43.50
CA GLY A 333 35.91 -2.40 -44.30
C GLY A 333 35.17 -3.62 -43.76
N LYS A 334 35.87 -4.51 -43.03
CA LYS A 334 35.29 -5.74 -42.44
C LYS A 334 35.43 -5.81 -40.91
N ARG A 335 35.69 -4.68 -40.23
CA ARG A 335 35.81 -4.59 -38.77
C ARG A 335 35.18 -3.30 -38.25
N ILE A 336 34.60 -3.36 -37.05
CA ILE A 336 34.06 -2.20 -36.34
C ILE A 336 35.18 -1.52 -35.56
N ASP A 337 35.24 -0.18 -35.64
CA ASP A 337 36.16 0.67 -34.88
C ASP A 337 35.57 0.98 -33.50
N TYR A 338 35.65 0.00 -32.59
CA TYR A 338 35.07 0.09 -31.25
C TYR A 338 35.70 1.19 -30.38
N GLU A 339 36.95 1.57 -30.64
CA GLU A 339 37.60 2.69 -29.93
C GLU A 339 36.95 4.03 -30.32
N SER A 340 36.83 4.30 -31.62
CA SER A 340 36.20 5.51 -32.12
C SER A 340 34.71 5.54 -31.77
N LEU A 341 34.01 4.40 -31.83
CA LEU A 341 32.64 4.26 -31.38
C LEU A 341 32.47 4.66 -29.91
N LEU A 342 33.26 4.09 -28.98
CA LEU A 342 33.15 4.39 -27.55
C LEU A 342 33.61 5.81 -27.19
N ARG A 343 34.55 6.38 -27.96
CA ARG A 343 35.02 7.77 -27.79
C ARG A 343 33.98 8.80 -28.26
N GLU A 344 33.34 8.57 -29.41
CA GLU A 344 32.41 9.51 -30.04
C GLU A 344 30.95 9.36 -29.55
N ASN A 345 30.65 8.33 -28.77
CA ASN A 345 29.34 8.12 -28.14
C ASN A 345 29.49 7.94 -26.61
N SER A 346 30.11 8.91 -25.94
CA SER A 346 30.32 8.91 -24.49
C SER A 346 29.05 8.67 -23.66
N SER A 347 27.89 9.12 -24.15
CA SER A 347 26.59 8.89 -23.49
C SER A 347 26.23 7.41 -23.33
N LEU A 348 26.83 6.49 -24.10
CA LEU A 348 26.70 5.05 -23.89
C LEU A 348 27.31 4.59 -22.56
N LYS A 349 28.47 5.15 -22.17
CA LYS A 349 29.05 4.90 -20.83
C LYS A 349 28.15 5.50 -19.75
N GLU A 350 27.67 6.72 -19.97
CA GLU A 350 26.86 7.47 -19.00
C GLU A 350 25.56 6.75 -18.67
N VAL A 351 24.79 6.34 -19.70
CA VAL A 351 23.58 5.52 -19.55
C VAL A 351 23.90 4.21 -18.85
N ASN A 352 24.92 3.46 -19.29
CA ASN A 352 25.33 2.21 -18.64
C ASN A 352 25.61 2.39 -17.13
N ASN A 353 26.31 3.46 -16.77
CA ASN A 353 26.70 3.74 -15.39
C ASN A 353 25.49 4.16 -14.52
N GLN A 354 24.42 4.72 -15.09
CA GLN A 354 23.16 4.99 -14.37
C GLN A 354 22.23 3.77 -14.26
N LEU A 355 22.49 2.65 -14.95
CA LEU A 355 21.65 1.45 -14.81
C LEU A 355 21.68 0.82 -13.40
N GLU A 356 22.63 1.23 -12.54
CA GLU A 356 22.59 0.97 -11.10
C GLU A 356 21.29 1.50 -10.46
N ASP A 357 20.83 2.69 -10.84
CA ASP A 357 19.60 3.30 -10.32
C ASP A 357 18.34 2.58 -10.82
N LEU A 358 18.32 2.09 -12.07
CA LEU A 358 17.22 1.22 -12.55
C LEU A 358 17.12 -0.06 -11.71
N VAL A 359 18.26 -0.69 -11.40
CA VAL A 359 18.29 -1.88 -10.54
C VAL A 359 17.82 -1.55 -9.12
N LEU A 360 18.22 -0.40 -8.55
CA LEU A 360 17.70 0.06 -7.25
C LEU A 360 16.19 0.31 -7.29
N GLN A 361 15.65 0.85 -8.39
CA GLN A 361 14.20 1.03 -8.56
C GLN A 361 13.45 -0.31 -8.62
N THR A 362 13.98 -1.35 -9.28
CA THR A 362 13.36 -2.69 -9.24
C THR A 362 13.33 -3.30 -7.84
N LYS A 363 14.39 -3.09 -7.03
CA LYS A 363 14.42 -3.49 -5.61
C LYS A 363 13.43 -2.70 -4.76
N ARG A 364 13.21 -1.41 -5.06
CA ARG A 364 12.16 -0.62 -4.39
C ARG A 364 10.76 -1.13 -4.74
N PHE A 365 10.52 -1.56 -5.99
CA PHE A 365 9.26 -2.25 -6.33
C PHE A 365 9.09 -3.57 -5.59
N GLU A 366 10.15 -4.40 -5.50
CA GLU A 366 10.15 -5.62 -4.69
C GLU A 366 9.76 -5.36 -3.23
N ASN A 367 10.30 -4.32 -2.60
CA ASN A 367 9.92 -3.96 -1.24
C ASN A 367 8.43 -3.59 -1.15
N LEU A 368 7.94 -2.70 -2.03
CA LEU A 368 6.53 -2.29 -2.05
C LEU A 368 5.57 -3.44 -2.35
N TYR A 369 5.99 -4.43 -3.14
CA TYR A 369 5.27 -5.67 -3.42
C TYR A 369 5.21 -6.58 -2.16
N ASN A 370 6.34 -6.77 -1.47
CA ASN A 370 6.38 -7.56 -0.23
C ASN A 370 5.60 -6.87 0.92
N GLU A 371 5.67 -5.54 1.01
CA GLU A 371 4.87 -4.72 1.93
C GLU A 371 3.37 -4.87 1.68
N TYR A 372 2.93 -4.84 0.42
CA TYR A 372 1.53 -5.07 0.04
C TYR A 372 1.02 -6.44 0.51
N PHE A 373 1.79 -7.52 0.32
CA PHE A 373 1.39 -8.84 0.82
C PHE A 373 1.43 -8.95 2.36
N THR A 374 2.35 -8.24 3.01
CA THR A 374 2.41 -8.14 4.48
C THR A 374 1.18 -7.39 5.04
N LEU A 375 0.76 -6.32 4.36
CA LEU A 375 -0.44 -5.57 4.65
C LEU A 375 -1.71 -6.41 4.48
N LEU A 376 -1.82 -7.17 3.37
CA LEU A 376 -2.91 -8.12 3.15
C LEU A 376 -2.97 -9.18 4.25
N ASP A 377 -1.85 -9.81 4.61
CA ASP A 377 -1.85 -10.87 5.63
C ASP A 377 -2.22 -10.36 7.03
N SER A 378 -1.72 -9.17 7.38
CA SER A 378 -2.10 -8.44 8.60
C SER A 378 -3.59 -8.10 8.63
N TYR A 379 -4.14 -7.60 7.51
CA TYR A 379 -5.56 -7.31 7.36
C TYR A 379 -6.42 -8.58 7.51
N TYR A 380 -6.12 -9.62 6.76
CA TYR A 380 -6.87 -10.88 6.81
C TYR A 380 -6.80 -11.54 8.18
N THR A 381 -5.66 -11.45 8.88
CA THR A 381 -5.53 -11.91 10.27
C THR A 381 -6.49 -11.17 11.20
N LYS A 382 -6.67 -9.85 11.03
CA LYS A 382 -7.64 -9.06 11.82
C LYS A 382 -9.09 -9.42 11.50
N VAL A 383 -9.45 -9.63 10.22
CA VAL A 383 -10.79 -10.08 9.82
C VAL A 383 -11.11 -11.47 10.42
N ASN A 384 -10.15 -12.39 10.41
CA ASN A 384 -10.32 -13.69 11.07
C ASN A 384 -10.44 -13.55 12.60
N ASN A 385 -9.73 -12.60 13.21
CA ASN A 385 -9.85 -12.30 14.63
C ASN A 385 -11.20 -11.66 14.99
N SER A 386 -11.82 -10.84 14.13
CA SER A 386 -13.18 -10.34 14.40
C SER A 386 -14.23 -11.46 14.30
N LEU A 387 -14.11 -12.38 13.34
CA LEU A 387 -14.93 -13.60 13.32
C LEU A 387 -14.76 -14.42 14.61
N LYS A 388 -13.54 -14.51 15.16
CA LYS A 388 -13.32 -15.13 16.46
C LYS A 388 -13.95 -14.33 17.62
N ILE A 389 -13.89 -13.00 17.61
CA ILE A 389 -14.61 -12.15 18.59
C ILE A 389 -16.12 -12.41 18.54
N ALA A 390 -16.70 -12.67 17.37
CA ALA A 390 -18.12 -13.04 17.25
C ALA A 390 -18.42 -14.41 17.88
N GLN A 391 -17.53 -15.39 17.73
CA GLN A 391 -17.62 -16.71 18.37
C GLN A 391 -17.45 -16.64 19.89
N ASP A 392 -16.36 -16.00 20.36
CA ASP A 392 -15.99 -15.93 21.79
C ASP A 392 -17.05 -15.16 22.61
N ASN A 393 -17.81 -14.25 21.98
CA ASN A 393 -18.94 -13.54 22.60
C ASN A 393 -20.31 -14.26 22.47
N GLY A 394 -20.41 -15.30 21.65
CA GLY A 394 -21.67 -15.99 21.35
C GLY A 394 -22.65 -15.18 20.49
N LEU A 395 -22.16 -14.40 19.53
CA LEU A 395 -23.01 -13.64 18.61
C LEU A 395 -23.70 -14.54 17.58
N ALA A 396 -23.00 -15.59 17.14
CA ALA A 396 -23.43 -16.54 16.11
C ALA A 396 -23.02 -17.98 16.49
N ASP A 397 -23.67 -18.97 15.89
CA ASP A 397 -23.32 -20.37 16.10
C ASP A 397 -21.91 -20.69 15.61
N LYS A 398 -21.20 -21.53 16.37
CA LYS A 398 -19.82 -21.93 16.05
C LYS A 398 -19.70 -22.52 14.64
N SER A 399 -20.67 -23.32 14.20
CA SER A 399 -20.69 -23.89 12.85
C SER A 399 -20.74 -22.83 11.73
N ILE A 400 -21.45 -21.72 11.96
CA ILE A 400 -21.50 -20.58 11.02
C ILE A 400 -20.15 -19.87 10.98
N ILE A 401 -19.52 -19.64 12.14
CA ILE A 401 -18.19 -19.00 12.21
C ILE A 401 -17.11 -19.90 11.60
N ASP A 402 -17.06 -21.19 11.95
CA ASP A 402 -16.09 -22.15 11.41
C ASP A 402 -16.19 -22.23 9.87
N ALA A 403 -17.43 -22.23 9.33
CA ALA A 403 -17.70 -22.19 7.90
C ALA A 403 -17.27 -20.86 7.26
N LYS A 404 -17.63 -19.70 7.84
CA LYS A 404 -17.24 -18.39 7.32
C LYS A 404 -15.73 -18.17 7.37
N GLN A 405 -15.03 -18.66 8.39
CA GLN A 405 -13.57 -18.65 8.43
C GLN A 405 -12.95 -19.58 7.35
N ALA A 406 -13.60 -20.67 6.96
CA ALA A 406 -13.13 -21.55 5.89
C ALA A 406 -13.33 -20.92 4.49
N GLU A 407 -14.52 -20.37 4.23
CA GLU A 407 -14.85 -19.57 3.04
C GLU A 407 -13.85 -18.41 2.86
N PHE A 408 -13.60 -17.65 3.92
CA PHE A 408 -12.62 -16.57 3.94
C PHE A 408 -11.19 -17.03 3.64
N ARG A 409 -10.75 -18.17 4.19
CA ARG A 409 -9.42 -18.75 3.93
C ARG A 409 -9.25 -19.16 2.46
N ASN A 410 -10.30 -19.68 1.84
CA ASN A 410 -10.29 -20.04 0.42
C ASN A 410 -10.20 -18.79 -0.46
N LEU A 411 -11.08 -17.81 -0.23
CA LEU A 411 -11.09 -16.53 -0.97
C LEU A 411 -9.77 -15.75 -0.81
N LYS A 412 -9.16 -15.74 0.38
CA LYS A 412 -7.81 -15.21 0.61
C LYS A 412 -6.78 -15.90 -0.27
N THR A 413 -6.79 -17.23 -0.33
CA THR A 413 -5.78 -18.03 -1.04
C THR A 413 -5.90 -17.85 -2.55
N GLU A 414 -7.14 -17.82 -3.06
CA GLU A 414 -7.48 -17.49 -4.45
C GLU A 414 -6.97 -16.09 -4.83
N ALA A 415 -7.39 -15.06 -4.10
CA ALA A 415 -7.00 -13.67 -4.35
C ALA A 415 -5.47 -13.46 -4.31
N VAL A 416 -4.79 -14.03 -3.31
CA VAL A 416 -3.32 -13.96 -3.22
C VAL A 416 -2.66 -14.66 -4.41
N GLY A 417 -3.16 -15.83 -4.81
CA GLY A 417 -2.67 -16.57 -5.97
C GLY A 417 -2.80 -15.80 -7.28
N GLU A 418 -3.97 -15.20 -7.54
CA GLU A 418 -4.22 -14.39 -8.73
C GLU A 418 -3.30 -13.17 -8.82
N ILE A 419 -3.10 -12.44 -7.70
CA ILE A 419 -2.25 -11.26 -7.67
C ILE A 419 -0.77 -11.64 -7.87
N GLN A 420 -0.30 -12.73 -7.25
CA GLN A 420 1.07 -13.22 -7.44
C GLN A 420 1.31 -13.72 -8.88
N ALA A 421 0.37 -14.46 -9.46
CA ALA A 421 0.47 -15.00 -10.81
C ALA A 421 0.44 -13.90 -11.88
N SER A 422 -0.41 -12.88 -11.72
CA SER A 422 -0.54 -11.77 -12.67
C SER A 422 0.64 -10.81 -12.62
N ILE A 423 1.12 -10.43 -11.42
CA ILE A 423 2.30 -9.57 -11.29
C ILE A 423 3.57 -10.32 -11.71
N ASN A 424 3.70 -11.63 -11.40
CA ASN A 424 4.86 -12.46 -11.80
C ASN A 424 6.22 -11.76 -11.58
N ILE A 425 6.52 -11.37 -10.34
CA ILE A 425 7.75 -10.62 -10.02
C ILE A 425 9.06 -11.35 -10.40
N ARG A 426 9.01 -12.68 -10.60
CA ARG A 426 10.12 -13.50 -11.10
C ARG A 426 10.60 -13.10 -12.50
N GLU A 427 9.68 -12.67 -13.36
CA GLU A 427 9.98 -12.14 -14.70
C GLU A 427 10.86 -10.89 -14.62
N LEU A 428 10.51 -9.98 -13.69
CA LEU A 428 11.27 -8.75 -13.44
C LEU A 428 12.67 -9.04 -12.89
N TYR A 429 12.79 -9.91 -11.87
CA TYR A 429 14.11 -10.30 -11.33
C TYR A 429 14.99 -10.91 -12.42
N SER A 430 14.47 -11.90 -13.16
CA SER A 430 15.22 -12.60 -14.19
C SER A 430 15.71 -11.67 -15.30
N ASN A 431 15.00 -10.58 -15.60
CA ASN A 431 15.48 -9.58 -16.54
C ASN A 431 16.47 -8.57 -15.93
N THR A 432 16.25 -8.18 -14.67
CA THR A 432 17.14 -7.29 -13.91
C THR A 432 18.53 -7.91 -13.71
N GLU A 433 18.62 -9.22 -13.42
CA GLU A 433 19.88 -9.95 -13.24
C GLU A 433 20.75 -9.99 -14.50
N LYS A 434 20.20 -9.72 -15.69
CA LYS A 434 20.95 -9.61 -16.95
C LYS A 434 21.67 -8.26 -17.10
N ILE A 435 21.32 -7.26 -16.28
CA ILE A 435 21.96 -5.94 -16.27
C ILE A 435 23.19 -6.01 -15.36
N LYS A 436 24.38 -6.07 -15.97
CA LYS A 436 25.67 -6.15 -15.28
C LYS A 436 26.18 -4.74 -14.94
N TYR A 437 25.49 -4.07 -14.03
CA TYR A 437 25.73 -2.65 -13.68
C TYR A 437 26.98 -2.39 -12.83
N ARG A 438 27.54 -3.39 -12.12
CA ARG A 438 28.73 -3.21 -11.26
C ARG A 438 30.02 -2.87 -12.01
N TYR A 439 30.02 -2.96 -13.34
CA TYR A 439 31.10 -2.48 -14.19
C TYR A 439 30.89 -0.98 -14.49
N ARG A 440 31.30 -0.11 -13.57
CA ARG A 440 31.43 1.33 -13.86
C ARG A 440 32.54 1.50 -14.90
N ILE A 441 32.17 1.92 -16.11
CA ILE A 441 33.11 2.14 -17.20
C ILE A 441 33.59 3.58 -17.10
N PHE A 442 34.79 3.73 -16.56
CA PHE A 442 35.61 4.94 -16.60
C PHE A 442 36.07 5.21 -18.04
#